data_AF-U6M7C9-F1
#
_entry.id   AF-U6M7C9-F1
#
_cell.length_a   1.000
_cell.length_b   1.000
_cell.length_c   1.000
_cell.angle_alpha   90.00
_cell.angle_beta   90.00
_cell.angle_gamma   90.00
#
_symmetry.space_group_name_H-M   'P 1'
#
loop_
_entity.id
_entity.type
_entity.pdbx_description
1 polymer ?
#
loop_
_entity_poly.entity_id
_entity_poly.type
_entity_poly.pdbx_seq_one_letter_code
_entity_poly.pdbx_strand_id
1 'polypeptide(L)'
;MIAIRKDEELDPTHSLLVEQWDWEQKIDTEDRNVDYLRDTVNKVYETLVEVEQSLCRHFPKLSPVLPPSITFVHSQELASRWPDLSPALREQKAVEEHGAIFVRGIGAELSDGAPHGPRSWDYDDYTTMAADGRQGLNGDIVVLDPTSGKALELSSMGIRVDASAMLRQAKAAGMPKDALESPFHQQVLDGSLPPCIGGGIGQSRVAMLLLRKMHIGEVQCSVWPEKMVEEYRQAGCTLL
;
A
#
# COMPACT_ATOMS: atom_id res chain seq x y z
N MET A 1 -8.59 11.59 -4.42
CA MET A 1 -8.67 12.19 -3.07
C MET A 1 -7.39 12.96 -2.80
N ILE A 2 -7.47 14.07 -2.05
CA ILE A 2 -6.33 14.85 -1.58
C ILE A 2 -6.46 14.97 -0.05
N ALA A 3 -5.42 14.61 0.69
CA ALA A 3 -5.35 14.66 2.14
C ALA A 3 -4.11 15.43 2.61
N ILE A 4 -4.17 15.93 3.85
CA ILE A 4 -3.04 16.55 4.53
C ILE A 4 -2.66 15.68 5.74
N ARG A 5 -1.43 15.16 5.76
CA ARG A 5 -0.85 14.41 6.88
C ARG A 5 0.19 15.28 7.59
N LYS A 6 -0.30 16.13 8.50
CA LYS A 6 0.54 17.13 9.19
C LYS A 6 1.65 16.54 10.08
N ASP A 7 1.48 15.30 10.52
CA ASP A 7 2.37 14.61 11.46
C ASP A 7 3.31 13.61 10.73
N GLU A 8 3.40 13.71 9.40
CA GLU A 8 4.25 12.86 8.55
C GLU A 8 5.72 13.30 8.65
N GLU A 9 6.65 12.34 8.77
CA GLU A 9 8.07 12.63 8.63
C GLU A 9 8.41 12.79 7.14
N LEU A 10 8.91 13.97 6.77
CA LEU A 10 9.20 14.29 5.38
C LEU A 10 10.48 13.61 4.90
N ASP A 11 10.40 12.92 3.78
CA ASP A 11 11.50 12.24 3.15
C ASP A 11 11.30 12.23 1.61
N PRO A 12 12.20 11.59 0.82
CA PRO A 12 12.09 11.61 -0.64
C PRO A 12 10.81 11.01 -1.23
N THR A 13 10.04 10.29 -0.42
CA THR A 13 8.82 9.55 -0.77
C THR A 13 7.61 9.92 0.11
N HIS A 14 7.79 10.77 1.12
CA HIS A 14 6.79 11.19 2.10
C HIS A 14 6.61 12.72 2.11
N SER A 15 5.36 13.16 2.01
CA SER A 15 4.95 14.56 1.91
C SER A 15 3.78 14.84 2.85
N LEU A 16 3.64 16.08 3.32
CA LEU A 16 2.42 16.48 4.04
C LEU A 16 1.18 16.40 3.14
N LEU A 17 1.34 16.60 1.82
CA LEU A 17 0.27 16.50 0.84
C LEU A 17 0.22 15.06 0.29
N VAL A 18 -0.93 14.41 0.44
CA VAL A 18 -1.13 13.04 -0.05
C VAL A 18 -2.23 13.04 -1.10
N GLU A 19 -1.88 12.62 -2.31
CA GLU A 19 -2.80 12.52 -3.44
C GLU A 19 -2.98 11.06 -3.81
N GLN A 20 -4.23 10.60 -3.88
CA GLN A 20 -4.54 9.20 -4.15
C GLN A 20 -5.63 9.04 -5.20
N TRP A 21 -5.47 8.06 -6.09
CA TRP A 21 -6.64 7.39 -6.67
C TRP A 21 -7.21 6.52 -5.56
N ASP A 22 -8.23 7.05 -4.91
CA ASP A 22 -8.93 6.42 -3.81
C ASP A 22 -10.20 5.81 -4.38
N TRP A 23 -10.28 4.47 -4.34
CA TRP A 23 -11.26 3.71 -5.09
C TRP A 23 -11.88 2.63 -4.21
N GLU A 24 -13.14 2.33 -4.51
CA GLU A 24 -13.95 1.32 -3.83
C GLU A 24 -14.80 0.59 -4.87
N GLN A 25 -14.92 -0.72 -4.73
CA GLN A 25 -15.71 -1.58 -5.61
C GLN A 25 -16.57 -2.52 -4.76
N LYS A 26 -17.88 -2.52 -5.00
CA LYS A 26 -18.79 -3.53 -4.46
C LYS A 26 -18.40 -4.92 -4.97
N ILE A 27 -18.40 -5.91 -4.08
CA ILE A 27 -18.17 -7.32 -4.40
C ILE A 27 -19.34 -8.18 -3.89
N ASP A 28 -19.45 -9.41 -4.37
CA ASP A 28 -20.38 -10.37 -3.81
C ASP A 28 -19.80 -11.00 -2.53
N THR A 29 -20.64 -11.66 -1.72
CA THR A 29 -20.19 -12.16 -0.41
C THR A 29 -19.16 -13.30 -0.57
N GLU A 30 -19.35 -14.12 -1.59
CA GLU A 30 -18.49 -15.22 -2.02
C GLU A 30 -17.12 -14.76 -2.52
N ASP A 31 -17.01 -13.52 -3.00
CA ASP A 31 -15.77 -12.90 -3.48
C ASP A 31 -14.85 -12.47 -2.33
N ARG A 32 -15.25 -12.64 -1.07
CA ARG A 32 -14.38 -12.43 0.11
C ARG A 32 -13.34 -13.54 0.27
N ASN A 33 -12.42 -13.63 -0.68
CA ASN A 33 -11.37 -14.63 -0.68
C ASN A 33 -10.08 -14.11 -1.33
N VAL A 34 -8.99 -14.86 -1.15
CA VAL A 34 -7.65 -14.48 -1.62
C VAL A 34 -7.56 -14.44 -3.14
N ASP A 35 -8.30 -15.28 -3.85
CA ASP A 35 -8.25 -15.32 -5.30
C ASP A 35 -8.86 -14.06 -5.90
N TYR A 36 -9.98 -13.57 -5.35
CA TYR A 36 -10.55 -12.29 -5.75
C TYR A 36 -9.65 -11.08 -5.45
N LEU A 37 -9.00 -11.07 -4.27
CA LEU A 37 -7.98 -10.07 -3.93
C LEU A 37 -6.83 -10.10 -4.95
N ARG A 38 -6.32 -11.30 -5.26
CA ARG A 38 -5.23 -11.52 -6.21
C ARG A 38 -5.59 -11.01 -7.61
N ASP A 39 -6.78 -11.36 -8.09
CA ASP A 39 -7.27 -10.92 -9.40
C ASP A 39 -7.42 -9.41 -9.47
N THR A 40 -7.86 -8.79 -8.39
CA THR A 40 -8.00 -7.33 -8.32
C THR A 40 -6.64 -6.63 -8.32
N VAL A 41 -5.69 -7.12 -7.51
CA VAL A 41 -4.31 -6.61 -7.48
C VAL A 41 -3.63 -6.76 -8.85
N ASN A 42 -3.82 -7.90 -9.52
CA ASN A 42 -3.28 -8.12 -10.87
C ASN A 42 -3.80 -7.07 -11.86
N LYS A 43 -5.11 -6.78 -11.87
CA LYS A 43 -5.69 -5.75 -12.75
C LYS A 43 -5.12 -4.36 -12.47
N VAL A 44 -4.98 -3.99 -11.20
CA VAL A 44 -4.37 -2.71 -10.81
C VAL A 44 -2.93 -2.65 -11.28
N TYR A 45 -2.15 -3.72 -11.06
CA TYR A 45 -0.75 -3.78 -11.45
C TYR A 45 -0.55 -3.77 -12.98
N GLU A 46 -1.34 -4.53 -13.73
CA GLU A 46 -1.37 -4.52 -15.19
C GLU A 46 -1.62 -3.10 -15.72
N THR A 47 -2.54 -2.36 -15.09
CA THR A 47 -2.79 -0.95 -15.44
C THR A 47 -1.55 -0.08 -15.24
N LEU A 48 -0.79 -0.27 -14.15
CA LEU A 48 0.46 0.46 -13.90
C LEU A 48 1.52 0.15 -14.98
N VAL A 49 1.65 -1.13 -15.37
CA VAL A 49 2.57 -1.57 -16.42
C VAL A 49 2.17 -0.98 -17.78
N GLU A 50 0.88 -0.98 -18.13
CA GLU A 50 0.39 -0.39 -19.37
C GLU A 50 0.63 1.12 -19.44
N VAL A 51 0.42 1.83 -18.33
CA VAL A 51 0.69 3.27 -18.22
C VAL A 51 2.19 3.53 -18.39
N GLU A 52 3.06 2.75 -17.77
CA GLU A 52 4.51 2.87 -17.95
C GLU A 52 4.92 2.69 -19.42
N GLN A 53 4.43 1.63 -20.06
CA GLN A 53 4.71 1.35 -21.47
C GLN A 53 4.23 2.50 -22.36
N SER A 54 3.03 3.02 -22.10
CA SER A 54 2.50 4.16 -22.83
C SER A 54 3.37 5.40 -22.65
N LEU A 55 3.82 5.68 -21.43
CA LEU A 55 4.71 6.80 -21.14
C LEU A 55 6.06 6.66 -21.87
N CYS A 56 6.68 5.48 -21.81
CA CYS A 56 7.97 5.23 -22.46
C CYS A 56 7.90 5.36 -23.99
N ARG A 57 6.74 5.06 -24.60
CA ARG A 57 6.51 5.32 -26.04
C ARG A 57 6.50 6.81 -26.38
N HIS A 58 5.98 7.65 -25.48
CA HIS A 58 5.90 9.10 -25.70
C HIS A 58 7.20 9.83 -25.33
N PHE A 59 7.97 9.29 -24.38
CA PHE A 59 9.21 9.89 -23.88
C PHE A 59 10.40 8.93 -24.08
N PRO A 60 11.10 8.99 -25.22
CA PRO A 60 12.15 8.03 -25.59
C PRO A 60 13.37 7.96 -24.66
N LYS A 61 13.49 8.90 -23.72
CA LYS A 61 14.53 8.88 -22.67
C LYS A 61 14.19 7.95 -21.50
N LEU A 62 12.95 7.50 -21.41
CA LEU A 62 12.48 6.55 -20.41
C LEU A 62 12.49 5.14 -21.00
N SER A 63 12.75 4.15 -20.15
CA SER A 63 12.63 2.73 -20.47
C SER A 63 11.79 2.05 -19.38
N PRO A 64 10.94 1.07 -19.72
CA PRO A 64 10.14 0.35 -18.73
C PRO A 64 11.02 -0.32 -17.67
N VAL A 65 10.58 -0.30 -16.41
CA VAL A 65 11.27 -0.97 -15.29
C VAL A 65 10.36 -1.86 -14.47
N LEU A 66 9.04 -1.68 -14.57
CA LEU A 66 8.12 -2.57 -13.89
C LEU A 66 8.18 -3.95 -14.56
N PRO A 67 8.31 -5.04 -13.78
CA PRO A 67 8.18 -6.38 -14.34
C PRO A 67 6.78 -6.58 -14.93
N PRO A 68 6.62 -7.52 -15.89
CA PRO A 68 5.32 -7.76 -16.53
C PRO A 68 4.27 -8.39 -15.58
N SER A 69 4.69 -8.89 -14.42
CA SER A 69 3.83 -9.53 -13.43
C SER A 69 4.30 -9.21 -12.01
N ILE A 70 3.35 -9.10 -11.08
CA ILE A 70 3.61 -8.89 -9.65
C ILE A 70 3.69 -10.22 -8.89
N THR A 71 4.64 -10.35 -7.97
CA THR A 71 4.79 -11.56 -7.14
C THR A 71 3.98 -11.44 -5.86
N PHE A 72 3.11 -12.42 -5.57
CA PHE A 72 2.36 -12.45 -4.31
C PHE A 72 3.19 -13.10 -3.22
N VAL A 73 3.39 -12.38 -2.12
CA VAL A 73 4.05 -12.86 -0.91
C VAL A 73 3.17 -12.53 0.29
N HIS A 74 3.23 -13.35 1.33
CA HIS A 74 2.59 -13.02 2.60
C HIS A 74 3.61 -12.43 3.58
N SER A 75 3.21 -11.48 4.43
CA SER A 75 4.07 -10.86 5.46
C SER A 75 4.80 -11.91 6.34
N GLN A 76 4.07 -12.91 6.83
CA GLN A 76 4.63 -14.08 7.52
C GLN A 76 5.69 -14.86 6.72
N GLU A 77 5.56 -14.98 5.39
CA GLU A 77 6.59 -15.61 4.55
C GLU A 77 7.89 -14.80 4.60
N LEU A 78 7.76 -13.48 4.49
CA LEU A 78 8.90 -12.57 4.56
C LEU A 78 9.56 -12.63 5.95
N ALA A 79 8.75 -12.66 7.02
CA ALA A 79 9.23 -12.80 8.39
C ALA A 79 9.96 -14.12 8.63
N SER A 80 9.43 -15.24 8.12
CA SER A 80 10.09 -16.54 8.24
C SER A 80 11.36 -16.64 7.42
N ARG A 81 11.42 -15.97 6.25
CA ARG A 81 12.58 -15.98 5.36
C ARG A 81 13.72 -15.10 5.86
N TRP A 82 13.39 -13.96 6.48
CA TRP A 82 14.35 -12.99 6.98
C TRP A 82 13.99 -12.56 8.42
N PRO A 83 14.16 -13.46 9.40
CA PRO A 83 13.71 -13.23 10.77
C PRO A 83 14.42 -12.04 11.42
N ASP A 84 15.70 -11.83 11.11
CA ASP A 84 16.53 -10.78 11.72
C ASP A 84 16.37 -9.39 11.06
N LEU A 85 15.55 -9.27 10.01
CA LEU A 85 15.34 -8.02 9.29
C LEU A 85 14.05 -7.33 9.76
N SER A 86 14.05 -5.99 9.72
CA SER A 86 12.81 -5.21 9.90
C SER A 86 11.87 -5.39 8.70
N PRO A 87 10.56 -5.14 8.85
CA PRO A 87 9.59 -5.23 7.76
C PRO A 87 10.01 -4.51 6.47
N ALA A 88 10.47 -3.25 6.58
CA ALA A 88 10.96 -2.49 5.43
C ALA A 88 12.17 -3.14 4.74
N LEU A 89 13.08 -3.75 5.51
CA LEU A 89 14.23 -4.49 4.95
C LEU A 89 13.82 -5.83 4.33
N ARG A 90 12.78 -6.48 4.86
CA ARG A 90 12.19 -7.69 4.28
C ARG A 90 11.56 -7.37 2.91
N GLU A 91 10.83 -6.25 2.82
CA GLU A 91 10.29 -5.76 1.55
C GLU A 91 11.39 -5.41 0.55
N GLN A 92 12.42 -4.67 0.99
CA GLN A 92 13.60 -4.36 0.18
C GLN A 92 14.20 -5.64 -0.44
N LYS A 93 14.40 -6.69 0.36
CA LYS A 93 14.91 -7.97 -0.15
C LYS A 93 13.99 -8.63 -1.16
N ALA A 94 12.68 -8.60 -0.92
CA ALA A 94 11.73 -9.19 -1.84
C ALA A 94 11.65 -8.43 -3.17
N VAL A 95 11.70 -7.09 -3.18
CA VAL A 95 11.71 -6.32 -4.44
C VAL A 95 13.05 -6.37 -5.17
N GLU A 96 14.18 -6.54 -4.46
CA GLU A 96 15.48 -6.82 -5.09
C GLU A 96 15.45 -8.13 -5.90
N GLU A 97 14.67 -9.12 -5.46
CA GLU A 97 14.55 -10.42 -6.14
C GLU A 97 13.48 -10.43 -7.24
N HIS A 98 12.34 -9.77 -7.01
CA HIS A 98 11.16 -9.91 -7.85
C HIS A 98 10.83 -8.66 -8.67
N GLY A 99 11.42 -7.52 -8.38
CA GLY A 99 11.11 -6.22 -8.99
C GLY A 99 9.80 -5.61 -8.51
N ALA A 100 8.73 -6.41 -8.37
CA ALA A 100 7.45 -5.99 -7.82
C ALA A 100 6.79 -7.13 -7.03
N ILE A 101 6.25 -6.77 -5.86
CA ILE A 101 5.58 -7.68 -4.96
C ILE A 101 4.27 -7.10 -4.45
N PHE A 102 3.31 -7.98 -4.16
CA PHE A 102 2.16 -7.68 -3.32
C PHE A 102 2.35 -8.34 -1.97
N VAL A 103 2.49 -7.55 -0.90
CA VAL A 103 2.69 -8.04 0.46
C VAL A 103 1.34 -8.18 1.15
N ARG A 104 0.80 -9.40 1.19
CA ARG A 104 -0.49 -9.70 1.83
C ARG A 104 -0.35 -9.83 3.35
N GLY A 105 -1.39 -9.43 4.07
CA GLY A 105 -1.55 -9.70 5.51
C GLY A 105 -0.81 -8.70 6.38
N ILE A 106 -1.09 -7.41 6.19
CA ILE A 106 -0.46 -6.31 6.92
C ILE A 106 -1.45 -5.79 7.98
N GLY A 107 -1.09 -5.96 9.25
CA GLY A 107 -1.85 -5.45 10.40
C GLY A 107 -1.92 -6.43 11.57
N ALA A 108 -2.06 -7.73 11.30
CA ALA A 108 -2.06 -8.77 12.34
C ALA A 108 -0.64 -9.06 12.85
N GLU A 109 -0.53 -9.45 14.12
CA GLU A 109 0.73 -9.96 14.69
C GLU A 109 1.21 -11.19 13.92
N LEU A 110 2.49 -11.21 13.59
CA LEU A 110 3.16 -12.36 13.00
C LEU A 110 3.70 -13.30 14.08
N SER A 111 4.29 -14.42 13.66
CA SER A 111 4.89 -15.40 14.58
C SER A 111 6.00 -14.85 15.48
N ASP A 112 6.61 -13.72 15.11
CA ASP A 112 7.63 -13.01 15.89
C ASP A 112 7.03 -12.03 16.93
N GLY A 113 5.70 -11.97 17.03
CA GLY A 113 4.97 -11.16 18.02
C GLY A 113 4.79 -9.70 17.63
N ALA A 114 5.15 -9.31 16.40
CA ALA A 114 4.94 -7.96 15.89
C ALA A 114 4.20 -7.99 14.54
N PRO A 115 3.35 -7.00 14.24
CA PRO A 115 2.77 -6.86 12.92
C PRO A 115 3.83 -6.41 11.90
N HIS A 116 3.64 -6.76 10.63
CA HIS A 116 4.49 -6.29 9.54
C HIS A 116 4.45 -4.76 9.37
N GLY A 117 3.28 -4.17 9.58
CA GLY A 117 3.06 -2.74 9.52
C GLY A 117 1.75 -2.38 10.20
N PRO A 118 1.54 -1.09 10.54
CA PRO A 118 0.29 -0.65 11.14
C PRO A 118 -0.85 -0.73 10.13
N ARG A 119 -2.06 -1.04 10.61
CA ARG A 119 -3.29 -0.96 9.82
C ARG A 119 -4.46 -0.57 10.72
N SER A 120 -5.40 0.22 10.19
CA SER A 120 -6.59 0.59 10.96
C SER A 120 -7.54 -0.59 11.05
N TRP A 121 -8.21 -0.71 12.19
CA TRP A 121 -9.05 -1.85 12.54
C TRP A 121 -10.40 -1.87 11.80
N ASP A 122 -10.80 -0.77 11.16
CA ASP A 122 -12.18 -0.48 10.76
C ASP A 122 -12.45 -0.52 9.25
N TYR A 123 -11.43 -0.66 8.40
CA TYR A 123 -11.63 -0.73 6.95
C TYR A 123 -11.03 -1.99 6.29
N ASP A 124 -9.78 -2.36 6.52
CA ASP A 124 -9.15 -3.53 5.88
C ASP A 124 -9.31 -4.79 6.72
N ASP A 125 -9.65 -5.91 6.08
CA ASP A 125 -9.65 -7.21 6.76
C ASP A 125 -8.23 -7.82 6.74
N TYR A 126 -7.50 -7.68 7.84
CA TYR A 126 -6.18 -8.29 8.03
C TYR A 126 -6.21 -9.50 8.98
N THR A 127 -7.40 -9.96 9.41
CA THR A 127 -7.53 -11.02 10.43
C THR A 127 -8.24 -12.28 9.97
N THR A 128 -9.04 -12.21 8.90
CA THR A 128 -9.73 -13.38 8.35
C THR A 128 -8.73 -14.44 7.89
N MET A 129 -8.94 -15.68 8.36
CA MET A 129 -8.14 -16.83 7.96
C MET A 129 -8.54 -17.28 6.56
N ALA A 130 -7.61 -17.19 5.62
CA ALA A 130 -7.80 -17.63 4.25
C ALA A 130 -7.62 -19.16 4.08
N ALA A 131 -8.00 -19.67 2.91
CA ALA A 131 -7.92 -21.08 2.57
C ALA A 131 -6.48 -21.66 2.58
N ASP A 132 -5.47 -20.80 2.45
CA ASP A 132 -4.05 -21.17 2.52
C ASP A 132 -3.49 -21.17 3.95
N GLY A 133 -4.36 -21.01 4.96
CA GLY A 133 -3.98 -21.07 6.37
C GLY A 133 -3.27 -19.82 6.88
N ARG A 134 -3.38 -18.70 6.16
CA ARG A 134 -2.81 -17.41 6.56
C ARG A 134 -3.88 -16.35 6.74
N GLN A 135 -3.61 -15.38 7.61
CA GLN A 135 -4.55 -14.31 7.90
C GLN A 135 -4.40 -13.14 6.93
N GLY A 136 -5.52 -12.51 6.60
CA GLY A 136 -5.57 -11.23 5.92
C GLY A 136 -5.96 -11.31 4.45
N LEU A 137 -6.86 -10.40 4.09
CA LEU A 137 -7.39 -10.13 2.77
C LEU A 137 -7.04 -8.70 2.33
N ASN A 138 -5.92 -8.19 2.80
CA ASN A 138 -5.36 -6.89 2.45
C ASN A 138 -3.86 -6.99 2.14
N GLY A 139 -3.27 -5.91 1.65
CA GLY A 139 -1.84 -5.82 1.43
C GLY A 139 -1.43 -4.62 0.60
N ASP A 140 -0.12 -4.54 0.37
CA ASP A 140 0.50 -3.39 -0.28
C ASP A 140 1.23 -3.80 -1.57
N ILE A 141 1.12 -2.97 -2.61
CA ILE A 141 1.94 -3.08 -3.83
C ILE A 141 3.25 -2.35 -3.57
N VAL A 142 4.36 -3.08 -3.59
CA VAL A 142 5.71 -2.56 -3.39
C VAL A 142 6.57 -2.90 -4.59
N VAL A 143 7.31 -1.92 -5.10
CA VAL A 143 8.19 -2.08 -6.28
C VAL A 143 9.61 -1.62 -5.98
N LEU A 144 10.57 -2.11 -6.76
CA LEU A 144 11.93 -1.56 -6.76
C LEU A 144 11.94 -0.26 -7.57
N ASP A 145 12.17 0.88 -6.93
CA ASP A 145 12.43 2.13 -7.63
C ASP A 145 13.86 2.12 -8.20
N PRO A 146 14.05 2.14 -9.53
CA PRO A 146 15.39 2.11 -10.14
C PRO A 146 16.20 3.39 -9.84
N THR A 147 15.54 4.48 -9.45
CA THR A 147 16.17 5.78 -9.22
C THR A 147 16.92 5.78 -7.89
N SER A 148 16.26 5.31 -6.83
CA SER A 148 16.84 5.21 -5.49
C SER A 148 17.46 3.84 -5.18
N GLY A 149 17.11 2.79 -5.93
CA GLY A 149 17.45 1.40 -5.62
C GLY A 149 16.70 0.84 -4.40
N LYS A 150 15.62 1.51 -3.98
CA LYS A 150 14.86 1.17 -2.76
C LYS A 150 13.47 0.65 -3.08
N ALA A 151 12.90 -0.10 -2.13
CA ALA A 151 11.48 -0.42 -2.10
C ALA A 151 10.64 0.86 -2.03
N LEU A 152 9.63 0.93 -2.88
CA LEU A 152 8.65 1.99 -2.96
C LEU A 152 7.24 1.39 -2.93
N GLU A 153 6.49 1.71 -1.88
CA GLU A 153 5.08 1.35 -1.76
C GLU A 153 4.21 2.29 -2.64
N LEU A 154 3.49 1.71 -3.60
CA LEU A 154 2.62 2.44 -4.52
C LEU A 154 1.15 2.45 -4.09
N SER A 155 0.72 1.40 -3.41
CA SER A 155 -0.68 1.23 -3.04
C SER A 155 -0.83 0.39 -1.79
N SER A 156 -1.83 0.74 -0.99
CA SER A 156 -2.40 -0.07 0.09
C SER A 156 -3.85 -0.39 -0.29
N MET A 157 -4.24 -1.67 -0.27
CA MET A 157 -5.59 -2.10 -0.64
C MET A 157 -6.03 -3.37 0.08
N GLY A 158 -7.33 -3.64 0.09
CA GLY A 158 -7.86 -4.84 0.71
C GLY A 158 -9.36 -5.01 0.55
N ILE A 159 -9.78 -6.26 0.74
CA ILE A 159 -11.19 -6.59 0.98
C ILE A 159 -11.55 -6.03 2.34
N ARG A 160 -12.69 -5.35 2.41
CA ARG A 160 -13.07 -4.61 3.61
C ARG A 160 -13.46 -5.54 4.76
N VAL A 161 -13.42 -5.05 5.98
CA VAL A 161 -13.92 -5.78 7.16
C VAL A 161 -15.40 -6.14 7.01
N ASP A 162 -15.81 -7.31 7.49
CA ASP A 162 -17.22 -7.59 7.80
C ASP A 162 -17.45 -7.38 9.30
N ALA A 163 -18.69 -7.59 9.75
CA ALA A 163 -19.06 -7.52 11.17
C ALA A 163 -18.13 -8.37 12.06
N SER A 164 -17.77 -9.58 11.63
CA SER A 164 -16.94 -10.49 12.44
C SER A 164 -15.48 -10.01 12.49
N ALA A 165 -14.91 -9.61 11.35
CA ALA A 165 -13.57 -9.07 11.25
C ALA A 165 -13.43 -7.74 12.02
N MET A 166 -14.40 -6.83 11.87
CA MET A 166 -14.42 -5.55 12.58
C MET A 166 -14.41 -5.75 14.10
N LEU A 167 -15.24 -6.65 14.64
CA LEU A 167 -15.26 -6.95 16.07
C LEU A 167 -13.94 -7.58 16.55
N ARG A 168 -13.35 -8.50 15.78
CA ARG A 168 -12.04 -9.09 16.12
C ARG A 168 -10.93 -8.04 16.12
N GLN A 169 -10.90 -7.19 15.09
CA GLN A 169 -9.88 -6.16 14.91
C GLN A 169 -10.00 -5.04 15.94
N ALA A 170 -11.22 -4.56 16.22
CA ALA A 170 -11.47 -3.57 17.26
C ALA A 170 -10.97 -4.06 18.63
N LYS A 171 -11.26 -5.32 18.96
CA LYS A 171 -10.78 -5.94 20.20
C LYS A 171 -9.25 -6.03 20.24
N ALA A 172 -8.63 -6.48 19.15
CA ALA A 172 -7.17 -6.59 19.05
C ALA A 172 -6.47 -5.22 19.15
N ALA A 173 -7.07 -4.18 18.55
CA ALA A 173 -6.59 -2.81 18.61
C ALA A 173 -6.88 -2.10 19.96
N GLY A 174 -7.56 -2.77 20.90
CA GLY A 174 -7.89 -2.19 22.21
C GLY A 174 -8.90 -1.05 22.13
N MET A 175 -9.77 -1.04 21.12
CA MET A 175 -10.76 0.02 20.94
C MET A 175 -11.85 -0.06 22.02
N PRO A 176 -12.26 1.08 22.58
CA PRO A 176 -13.36 1.12 23.54
C PRO A 176 -14.69 0.80 22.82
N LYS A 177 -15.71 0.37 23.58
CA LYS A 177 -16.98 -0.10 23.00
C LYS A 177 -17.71 1.00 22.21
N ASP A 178 -17.59 2.25 22.64
CA ASP A 178 -18.18 3.43 22.02
C ASP A 178 -17.55 3.76 20.65
N ALA A 179 -16.33 3.27 20.35
CA ALA A 179 -15.73 3.41 19.03
C ALA A 179 -16.61 2.77 17.92
N LEU A 180 -17.38 1.74 18.26
CA LEU A 180 -18.29 1.05 17.33
C LEU A 180 -19.65 1.75 17.17
N GLU A 181 -19.93 2.83 17.90
CA GLU A 181 -21.25 3.49 17.87
C GLU A 181 -21.46 4.42 16.67
N SER A 182 -20.40 4.69 15.89
CA SER A 182 -20.52 5.53 14.69
C SER A 182 -21.51 4.94 13.68
N PRO A 183 -22.22 5.78 12.90
CA PRO A 183 -23.15 5.29 11.88
C PRO A 183 -22.49 4.35 10.87
N PHE A 184 -21.21 4.54 10.54
CA PHE A 184 -20.48 3.65 9.65
C PHE A 184 -20.28 2.27 10.28
N HIS A 185 -19.77 2.21 11.51
CA HIS A 185 -19.52 0.95 12.20
C HIS A 185 -20.81 0.16 12.43
N GLN A 186 -21.89 0.82 12.84
CA GLN A 186 -23.19 0.16 13.00
C GLN A 186 -23.70 -0.46 11.69
N GLN A 187 -23.52 0.23 10.56
CA GLN A 187 -23.93 -0.30 9.25
C GLN A 187 -23.07 -1.48 8.76
N VAL A 188 -21.79 -1.56 9.17
CA VAL A 188 -20.98 -2.76 8.90
C VAL A 188 -21.42 -3.92 9.80
N LEU A 189 -21.69 -3.64 11.08
CA LEU A 189 -22.09 -4.64 12.07
C LEU A 189 -23.46 -5.26 11.79
N ASP A 190 -24.41 -4.48 11.27
CA ASP A 190 -25.75 -4.96 10.89
C ASP A 190 -25.83 -5.51 9.45
N GLY A 191 -24.76 -5.37 8.66
CA GLY A 191 -24.66 -5.84 7.29
C GLY A 191 -25.42 -5.01 6.26
N SER A 192 -25.82 -3.78 6.59
CA SER A 192 -26.46 -2.86 5.64
C SER A 192 -25.49 -2.27 4.62
N LEU A 193 -24.19 -2.16 4.95
CA LEU A 193 -23.15 -1.86 3.97
C LEU A 193 -22.79 -3.13 3.17
N PRO A 194 -22.72 -3.03 1.83
CA PRO A 194 -22.35 -4.18 1.01
C PRO A 194 -20.87 -4.57 1.22
N PRO A 195 -20.50 -5.83 0.98
CA PRO A 195 -19.10 -6.21 0.85
C PRO A 195 -18.41 -5.38 -0.23
N CYS A 196 -17.20 -4.92 0.05
CA CYS A 196 -16.38 -4.15 -0.89
C CYS A 196 -14.92 -4.61 -0.86
N ILE A 197 -14.21 -4.29 -1.94
CA ILE A 197 -12.75 -4.20 -2.00
C ILE A 197 -12.41 -2.76 -2.37
N GLY A 198 -11.31 -2.23 -1.85
CA GLY A 198 -10.85 -0.91 -2.25
C GLY A 198 -9.42 -0.65 -1.85
N GLY A 199 -8.94 0.54 -2.16
CA GLY A 199 -7.58 0.94 -1.82
C GLY A 199 -7.23 2.34 -2.27
N GLY A 200 -6.06 2.78 -1.85
CA GLY A 200 -5.44 4.02 -2.29
C GLY A 200 -4.21 3.73 -3.13
N ILE A 201 -4.08 4.37 -4.29
CA ILE A 201 -2.87 4.36 -5.11
C ILE A 201 -2.28 5.77 -5.08
N GLY A 202 -1.05 5.92 -4.59
CA GLY A 202 -0.40 7.23 -4.44
C GLY A 202 -0.06 7.86 -5.79
N GLN A 203 -0.75 8.94 -6.17
CA GLN A 203 -0.59 9.58 -7.48
C GLN A 203 0.83 10.10 -7.68
N SER A 204 1.35 10.85 -6.70
CA SER A 204 2.67 11.47 -6.78
C SER A 204 3.78 10.42 -6.64
N ARG A 205 3.58 9.33 -5.87
CA ARG A 205 4.53 8.19 -5.83
C ARG A 205 4.59 7.47 -7.17
N VAL A 206 3.45 7.21 -7.82
CA VAL A 206 3.41 6.63 -9.16
C VAL A 206 4.07 7.57 -10.18
N ALA A 207 3.76 8.86 -10.15
CA ALA A 207 4.39 9.85 -11.04
C ALA A 207 5.90 9.92 -10.85
N MET A 208 6.38 9.93 -9.60
CA MET A 208 7.80 9.94 -9.24
C MET A 208 8.50 8.70 -9.80
N LEU A 209 7.93 7.51 -9.59
CA LEU A 209 8.46 6.26 -10.15
C LEU A 209 8.54 6.34 -11.67
N LEU A 210 7.42 6.60 -12.35
CA LEU A 210 7.31 6.53 -13.81
C LEU A 210 8.18 7.58 -14.52
N LEU A 211 8.36 8.76 -13.92
CA LEU A 211 9.19 9.84 -14.45
C LEU A 211 10.65 9.79 -13.98
N ARG A 212 11.03 8.77 -13.19
CA ARG A 212 12.39 8.56 -12.65
C ARG A 212 12.87 9.76 -11.82
N LYS A 213 12.00 10.22 -10.93
CA LYS A 213 12.28 11.36 -10.05
C LYS A 213 12.93 10.91 -8.76
N MET A 214 13.88 11.72 -8.28
CA MET A 214 14.65 11.43 -7.07
C MET A 214 13.87 11.79 -5.81
N HIS A 215 12.89 12.70 -5.93
CA HIS A 215 12.11 13.19 -4.81
C HIS A 215 10.65 13.44 -5.23
N ILE A 216 9.70 13.09 -4.36
CA ILE A 216 8.26 13.26 -4.60
C ILE A 216 7.88 14.73 -4.83
N GLY A 217 8.59 15.66 -4.20
CA GLY A 217 8.49 17.09 -4.43
C GLY A 217 8.82 17.57 -5.85
N GLU A 218 9.40 16.74 -6.72
CA GLU A 218 9.55 17.11 -8.15
C GLU A 218 8.24 17.03 -8.94
N VAL A 219 7.26 16.30 -8.43
CA VAL A 219 5.97 16.03 -9.09
C VAL A 219 4.77 16.54 -8.28
N GLN A 220 5.03 17.14 -7.12
CA GLN A 220 4.01 17.60 -6.20
C GLN A 220 4.46 18.90 -5.53
N CYS A 221 3.60 19.93 -5.55
CA CYS A 221 3.83 21.17 -4.82
C CYS A 221 3.47 20.99 -3.34
N SER A 222 4.45 21.09 -2.44
CA SER A 222 4.25 20.90 -1.01
C SER A 222 5.12 21.87 -0.19
N VAL A 223 5.24 21.63 1.11
CA VAL A 223 6.14 22.36 2.00
C VAL A 223 7.28 21.46 2.45
N TRP A 224 8.49 21.98 2.30
CA TRP A 224 9.73 21.25 2.54
C TRP A 224 10.64 22.04 3.50
N PRO A 225 11.39 21.38 4.40
CA PRO A 225 12.39 22.05 5.21
C PRO A 225 13.45 22.72 4.33
N GLU A 226 13.86 23.95 4.65
CA GLU A 226 14.84 24.72 3.85
C GLU A 226 16.14 23.93 3.59
N LYS A 227 16.58 23.16 4.58
CA LYS A 227 17.75 22.29 4.46
C LYS A 227 17.58 21.23 3.37
N MET A 228 16.42 20.57 3.31
CA MET A 228 16.10 19.57 2.29
C MET A 228 16.03 20.21 0.91
N VAL A 229 15.42 21.39 0.80
CA VAL A 229 15.36 22.14 -0.47
C VAL A 229 16.77 22.45 -1.00
N GLU A 230 17.69 22.89 -0.14
CA GLU A 230 19.07 23.18 -0.54
C GLU A 230 19.86 21.91 -0.90
N GLU A 231 19.73 20.84 -0.10
CA GLU A 231 20.36 19.54 -0.37
C GLU A 231 19.97 18.99 -1.75
N TYR A 232 18.67 19.01 -2.06
CA TYR A 232 18.18 18.51 -3.35
C TYR A 232 18.51 19.46 -4.51
N ARG A 233 18.53 20.78 -4.29
CA ARG A 233 18.97 21.75 -5.28
C ARG A 233 20.41 21.51 -5.72
N GLN A 234 21.31 21.22 -4.77
CA GLN A 234 22.72 20.89 -5.05
C GLN A 234 22.86 19.59 -5.84
N ALA A 235 21.94 18.64 -5.66
CA ALA A 235 21.85 17.41 -6.44
C ALA A 235 21.16 17.59 -7.81
N GLY A 236 20.80 18.82 -8.21
CA GLY A 236 20.13 19.11 -9.48
C GLY A 236 18.63 18.83 -9.48
N CYS A 237 18.02 18.67 -8.30
CA CYS A 237 16.60 18.40 -8.11
C CYS A 237 15.88 19.66 -7.60
N THR A 238 14.80 20.05 -8.28
CA THR A 238 13.97 21.19 -7.84
C THR A 238 12.73 20.65 -7.15
N LEU A 239 12.55 21.01 -5.88
CA LEU A 239 11.35 20.70 -5.12
C LEU A 239 10.30 21.81 -5.34
N LEU A 240 9.09 21.40 -5.70
CA LEU A 240 7.92 22.25 -5.95
C LEU A 240 7.14 22.54 -4.66
#